data_AF-A0A1G4QCK4-F1
#
_entry.id   AF-A0A1G4QCK4-F1
#
_cell.length_a   1.000
_cell.length_b   1.000
_cell.length_c   1.000
_cell.angle_alpha   90.00
_cell.angle_beta   90.00
_cell.angle_gamma   90.00
#
_symmetry.space_group_name_H-M   'P 1'
#
loop_
_entity.id
_entity.type
_entity.pdbx_description
1 polymer ?
#
loop_
_entity_poly.entity_id
_entity_poly.type
_entity_poly.pdbx_seq_one_letter_code
_entity_poly.pdbx_strand_id
1 'polypeptide(L)' 'MSKALDEIYCHPCGKPIKKEAEICIACGIRNKHAENHNKILLLLICLFFGCLGAHRFYVGGGE' A
#
# COMPACT_ATOMS: atom_id res chain seq x y z
N MET A 1 25.78 -7.57 -5.92
CA MET A 1 25.31 -6.45 -5.06
C MET A 1 24.37 -5.58 -5.90
N SER A 2 23.09 -5.94 -5.94
CA SER A 2 22.04 -5.29 -6.74
C SER A 2 21.40 -4.15 -5.94
N LYS A 3 21.82 -2.89 -6.16
CA LYS A 3 21.15 -1.71 -5.59
C LYS A 3 21.15 -0.54 -6.59
N ALA A 4 20.26 -0.60 -7.56
CA ALA A 4 19.99 0.50 -8.49
C ALA A 4 18.49 0.67 -8.85
N LEU A 5 17.57 -0.04 -8.17
CA LEU A 5 16.13 0.02 -8.47
C LEU A 5 15.31 0.81 -7.43
N ASP A 6 15.94 1.23 -6.33
CA ASP A 6 15.26 1.88 -5.19
C ASP A 6 15.39 3.41 -5.22
N GLU A 7 15.55 4.01 -6.39
CA GLU A 7 15.60 5.45 -6.58
C GLU A 7 14.34 5.98 -7.28
N ILE A 8 13.80 7.05 -6.73
CA ILE A 8 12.64 7.77 -7.26
C ILE A 8 13.03 9.23 -7.43
N TYR A 9 12.28 9.98 -8.24
CA TYR A 9 12.57 11.39 -8.45
C TYR A 9 11.70 12.27 -7.54
N CYS A 10 12.33 13.27 -6.94
CA CYS A 10 11.69 14.35 -6.20
C CYS A 10 10.69 15.10 -7.10
N HIS A 11 9.41 15.15 -6.72
CA HIS A 11 8.38 15.86 -7.50
C HIS A 11 8.69 17.36 -7.75
N PRO A 12 9.09 18.17 -6.74
CA PRO A 12 9.35 19.60 -6.95
C PRO A 12 10.71 19.92 -7.58
N CYS A 13 11.70 19.03 -7.42
CA CYS A 13 13.10 19.35 -7.72
C CYS A 13 13.76 18.43 -8.75
N GLY A 14 13.11 17.34 -9.16
CA GLY A 14 13.58 16.42 -10.19
C GLY A 14 14.86 15.67 -9.85
N LYS A 15 15.36 15.74 -8.61
CA LYS A 15 16.57 15.02 -8.19
C LYS A 15 16.25 13.60 -7.74
N PRO A 16 17.13 12.62 -8.02
CA PRO A 16 16.97 11.26 -7.55
C PRO A 16 17.11 11.22 -6.02
N ILE A 17 16.14 10.57 -5.37
CA ILE A 17 16.09 10.31 -3.94
C ILE A 17 15.83 8.82 -3.73
N LYS A 18 16.18 8.29 -2.56
CA LYS A 18 15.87 6.90 -2.23
C LYS A 18 14.36 6.74 -2.07
N LYS A 19 13.81 5.58 -2.45
CA LYS A 19 12.38 5.24 -2.30
C LYS A 19 11.91 5.33 -0.83
N GLU A 20 12.81 5.00 0.08
CA GLU A 20 12.66 5.08 1.54
C GLU A 20 12.83 6.51 2.10
N ALA A 21 13.30 7.47 1.30
CA ALA A 21 13.49 8.84 1.75
C ALA A 21 12.16 9.62 1.76
N GLU A 22 11.64 9.89 2.96
CA GLU A 22 10.45 10.74 3.16
C GLU A 22 10.71 12.23 2.86
N ILE A 23 11.96 12.67 2.93
CA ILE A 23 12.36 14.06 2.71
C ILE A 23 13.48 14.10 1.67
N CYS A 24 13.32 14.95 0.66
CA CYS A 24 14.39 15.18 -0.30
C CYS A 24 15.49 16.04 0.35
N ILE A 25 16.71 15.50 0.44
CA ILE A 25 17.88 16.24 0.95
C ILE A 25 18.28 17.44 0.07
N ALA A 26 17.84 17.48 -1.18
CA ALA A 26 18.27 18.50 -2.13
C ALA A 26 17.36 19.74 -2.17
N CYS A 27 16.09 19.61 -1.79
CA CYS A 27 15.15 20.73 -1.70
C CYS A 27 14.52 20.90 -0.32
N GLY A 28 14.67 19.91 0.57
CA GLY A 28 14.07 19.90 1.93
C GLY A 28 12.58 19.58 1.96
N ILE A 29 11.94 19.33 0.81
CA ILE A 29 10.50 19.08 0.73
C ILE A 29 10.22 17.59 0.97
N ARG A 30 9.17 17.31 1.73
CA ARG A 30 8.67 15.95 2.02
C ARG A 30 8.06 15.32 0.76
N ASN A 31 8.54 14.16 0.37
CA ASN A 31 7.97 13.36 -0.71
C ASN A 31 7.08 12.27 -0.09
N LYS A 32 5.76 12.35 -0.32
CA LYS A 32 4.77 11.40 0.22
C LYS A 32 4.78 10.03 -0.50
N HIS A 33 5.96 9.46 -0.73
CA HIS A 33 6.12 8.16 -1.40
C HIS A 33 6.42 7.03 -0.42
N ALA A 34 6.13 7.23 0.87
CA ALA A 34 6.12 6.18 1.88
C ALA A 34 4.84 5.31 1.74
N GLU A 35 4.90 4.44 0.73
CA GLU A 35 4.42 3.06 0.67
C GLU A 35 3.02 2.62 1.15
N ASN A 36 2.55 1.63 0.40
CA ASN A 36 1.80 0.45 0.83
C ASN A 36 0.26 0.52 0.78
N HIS A 37 -0.25 0.65 -0.43
CA HIS A 37 -1.65 0.43 -0.77
C HIS A 37 -2.02 -1.07 -0.83
N ASN A 38 -1.67 -1.86 0.18
CA ASN A 38 -2.15 -3.24 0.36
C ASN A 38 -3.16 -3.38 1.52
N LYS A 39 -3.58 -2.25 2.12
CA LYS A 39 -4.65 -2.23 3.12
C LYS A 39 -6.03 -2.47 2.49
N ILE A 40 -6.22 -1.97 1.26
CA ILE A 40 -7.46 -2.16 0.48
C ILE A 40 -7.60 -3.61 0.01
N LEU A 41 -6.50 -4.25 -0.40
CA LEU A 41 -6.50 -5.67 -0.76
C LEU A 41 -6.90 -6.55 0.44
N LEU A 42 -6.34 -6.29 1.62
CA LEU A 42 -6.70 -7.00 2.85
C LEU A 42 -8.18 -6.77 3.23
N LEU A 43 -8.68 -5.53 3.13
CA LEU A 43 -10.10 -5.22 3.38
C LEU A 43 -11.04 -5.91 2.37
N LEU A 44 -10.68 -5.91 1.08
CA LEU A 44 -11.47 -6.55 0.02
C LEU A 44 -11.54 -8.06 0.23
N ILE A 45 -10.41 -8.70 0.55
CA ILE A 45 -10.35 -10.13 0.87
C ILE A 45 -11.19 -10.42 2.12
N CYS A 46 -11.06 -9.64 3.19
CA CYS A 46 -11.87 -9.81 4.40
C CYS A 46 -13.38 -9.62 4.16
N LEU A 47 -13.79 -8.64 3.34
CA LEU A 47 -15.20 -8.44 3.00
C LEU A 47 -15.74 -9.60 2.15
N PHE A 48 -14.97 -10.01 1.14
CA PHE A 48 -15.39 -11.04 0.19
C PHE A 48 -15.44 -12.43 0.84
N PHE A 49 -14.43 -12.78 1.64
CA PHE A 49 -14.38 -14.06 2.36
C PHE A 49 -15.18 -14.04 3.67
N GLY A 50 -15.30 -12.89 4.33
CA GLY A 50 -16.05 -12.74 5.57
C GLY A 50 -17.57 -12.81 5.36
N CYS A 51 -18.11 -12.13 4.34
CA CYS A 51 -19.55 -12.15 4.08
C CYS A 51 -20.04 -13.44 3.40
N LEU A 52 -19.23 -14.08 2.53
CA LEU A 52 -19.57 -15.38 1.95
C LEU A 52 -19.46 -16.53 2.97
N GLY A 53 -18.57 -16.42 3.96
CA GLY A 53 -18.51 -17.35 5.09
C GLY A 53 -19.74 -17.28 6.00
N ALA A 54 -20.30 -16.09 6.22
CA ALA A 54 -21.50 -15.89 7.05
C ALA A 54 -22.81 -16.28 6.34
N HIS A 55 -22.89 -16.15 5.01
CA HIS A 55 -24.11 -16.49 4.27
C HIS A 55 -24.41 -18.00 4.24
N ARG A 56 -23.36 -18.85 4.14
CA ARG A 56 -23.52 -20.31 4.07
C ARG A 56 -23.69 -20.98 5.44
N PHE A 57 -23.52 -20.22 6.53
CA PHE A 57 -23.81 -20.69 7.89
C PHE A 57 -25.20 -20.30 8.38
N TYR A 58 -25.90 -19.38 7.69
CA TYR A 58 -27.22 -18.89 8.13
C TYR A 58 -28.42 -19.55 7.40
N VAL A 59 -28.21 -20.21 6.26
CA VAL A 59 -29.23 -21.07 5.60
C VAL A 59 -28.87 -22.53 5.87
N GLY A 60 -29.22 -23.01 7.06
CA GLY A 60 -28.88 -24.36 7.51
C GLY A 60 -29.45 -24.71 8.86
N GLY A 61 -30.77 -24.89 8.93
CA GLY A 61 -31.47 -25.58 10.01
C GLY A 61 -32.31 -24.66 10.91
N GLY A 62 -33.61 -24.59 10.66
CA GLY A 62 -34.51 -23.83 11.52
C GLY A 62 -35.97 -23.69 11.09
N GLU A 63 -36.52 -24.58 10.26
CA GLU A 63 -37.96 -24.90 10.22
C GLU A 63 -38.18 -26.28 9.59
#